data_AF-A0A102DGF9-F1
#
_entry.id   AF-A0A102DGF9-F1
#
_cell.length_a   1.000
_cell.length_b   1.000
_cell.length_c   1.000
_cell.angle_alpha   90.00
_cell.angle_beta   90.00
_cell.angle_gamma   90.00
#
_symmetry.space_group_name_H-M   'P 1'
#
loop_
_entity.id
_entity.type
_entity.pdbx_description
1 polymer ?
#
loop_
_entity_poly.entity_id
_entity_poly.type
_entity_poly.pdbx_seq_one_letter_code
_entity_poly.pdbx_strand_id
1 'polypeptide(L)'
;MSFAIHELNDGFGREISGLDITGTIPPETAAALRQVWLDHTLDPRFQYIHDWQNNDMVLWDNRRTMHMAFGHPVDQIRIVHRTTIKGTVAMGRIIDLAQGPEIGA
;
A
#
# COMPACT_ATOMS: atom_id res chain seq x y z
N MET A 1 -9.96 21.22 5.98
CA MET A 1 -9.39 19.86 6.00
C MET A 1 -8.78 19.67 7.37
N SER A 2 -9.04 18.55 8.03
CA SER A 2 -8.62 18.26 9.42
C SER A 2 -7.15 17.84 9.54
N PHE A 3 -6.43 17.70 8.44
CA PHE A 3 -5.02 17.33 8.38
C PHE A 3 -4.27 18.14 7.32
N ALA A 4 -2.96 18.22 7.47
CA ALA A 4 -2.04 18.84 6.50
C ALA A 4 -1.31 17.77 5.69
N ILE A 5 -0.89 18.13 4.48
CA ILE A 5 -0.14 17.26 3.57
C ILE A 5 1.15 18.00 3.19
N HIS A 6 2.29 17.33 3.37
CA HIS A 6 3.60 17.85 3.02
C HIS A 6 4.30 16.87 2.07
N GLU A 7 4.88 17.38 0.98
CA GLU A 7 5.69 16.52 0.10
C GLU A 7 7.04 16.22 0.76
N LEU A 8 7.43 14.96 0.71
CA LEU A 8 8.73 14.48 1.15
C LEU A 8 9.66 14.37 -0.06
N ASN A 9 10.96 14.62 0.16
CA ASN A 9 12.12 14.47 -0.74
C ASN A 9 11.81 14.09 -2.20
N ASP A 10 12.15 14.98 -3.14
CA ASP A 10 12.06 14.78 -4.60
C ASP A 10 10.69 14.25 -5.11
N GLY A 11 9.63 14.46 -4.31
CA GLY A 11 8.26 14.09 -4.66
C GLY A 11 7.93 12.61 -4.47
N PHE A 12 8.80 11.82 -3.82
CA PHE A 12 8.62 10.36 -3.69
C PHE A 12 7.64 9.97 -2.58
N GLY A 13 7.43 10.83 -1.59
CA GLY A 13 6.54 10.54 -0.47
C GLY A 13 5.69 11.74 -0.10
N ARG A 14 4.65 11.50 0.70
CA ARG A 14 3.85 12.54 1.33
C ARG A 14 3.71 12.24 2.81
N GLU A 15 3.95 13.25 3.63
CA GLU A 15 3.61 13.24 5.05
C GLU A 15 2.20 13.79 5.23
N ILE A 16 1.42 13.10 6.06
CA ILE A 16 0.10 13.54 6.50
C ILE A 16 0.19 13.78 8.00
N SER A 17 -0.11 15.01 8.44
CA SER A 17 0.05 15.44 9.83
C SER A 17 -1.22 16.09 10.36
N GLY A 18 -1.37 16.14 11.69
CA GLY A 18 -2.54 16.75 12.35
C GLY A 18 -3.77 15.84 12.48
N LEU A 19 -3.64 14.54 12.14
CA LEU A 19 -4.70 13.56 12.30
C LEU A 19 -4.42 12.63 13.50
N ASP A 20 -5.36 12.55 14.44
CA ASP A 20 -5.37 11.49 15.44
C ASP A 20 -6.05 10.25 14.84
N ILE A 21 -5.25 9.20 14.60
CA ILE A 21 -5.70 7.92 14.04
C ILE A 21 -6.00 6.87 15.11
N THR A 22 -5.90 7.22 16.40
CA THR A 22 -6.17 6.30 17.52
C THR A 22 -7.66 6.20 17.84
N GLY A 23 -8.43 7.24 17.49
CA GLY A 23 -9.88 7.29 17.66
C GLY A 23 -10.67 7.11 16.36
N THR A 24 -11.99 7.28 16.46
CA THR A 24 -12.88 7.27 15.30
C THR A 24 -12.62 8.47 14.40
N ILE A 25 -12.29 8.22 13.14
CA ILE A 25 -12.11 9.26 12.13
C ILE A 25 -13.48 9.60 11.51
N PRO A 26 -13.88 10.88 11.46
CA PRO A 26 -15.12 11.29 10.80
C PRO A 26 -15.18 10.80 9.34
N PRO A 27 -16.34 10.34 8.83
CA PRO A 27 -16.44 9.76 7.49
C PRO A 27 -15.90 10.65 6.38
N GLU A 28 -16.12 11.96 6.45
CA GLU A 28 -15.62 12.94 5.49
C GLU A 28 -14.10 13.08 5.55
N THR A 29 -13.50 13.00 6.74
CA THR A 29 -12.05 13.00 6.93
C THR A 29 -11.44 11.71 6.38
N ALA A 30 -12.08 10.56 6.66
CA ALA A 30 -11.63 9.25 6.17
C ALA A 30 -11.70 9.16 4.63
N ALA A 31 -12.75 9.71 4.02
CA ALA A 31 -12.88 9.80 2.58
C ALA A 31 -11.79 10.70 1.96
N ALA A 32 -11.52 11.86 2.56
CA ALA A 32 -10.45 12.74 2.11
C ALA A 32 -9.06 12.07 2.23
N LEU A 33 -8.77 11.40 3.35
CA LEU A 33 -7.53 10.66 3.55
C LEU A 33 -7.36 9.54 2.51
N ARG A 34 -8.43 8.78 2.25
CA ARG A 34 -8.46 7.74 1.22
C ARG A 34 -8.14 8.32 -0.16
N GLN A 35 -8.70 9.47 -0.49
CA GLN A 35 -8.44 10.11 -1.79
C GLN A 35 -6.95 10.49 -1.92
N VAL A 36 -6.35 11.07 -0.88
CA VAL A 36 -4.91 11.41 -0.88
C VAL A 36 -4.04 10.18 -1.10
N TRP A 37 -4.38 9.04 -0.46
CA TRP A 37 -3.67 7.79 -0.69
C TRP A 37 -3.85 7.27 -2.11
N LEU A 38 -5.07 7.26 -2.64
CA LEU A 38 -5.33 6.82 -4.01
C LEU A 38 -4.57 7.69 -5.02
N ASP A 39 -4.63 9.01 -4.88
CA ASP A 39 -3.96 9.96 -5.78
C ASP A 39 -2.45 9.72 -5.83
N HIS A 40 -1.82 9.48 -4.67
CA HIS A 40 -0.38 9.24 -4.61
C HIS A 40 0.01 7.82 -5.07
N THR A 41 -0.70 6.80 -4.59
CA THR A 41 -0.34 5.39 -4.86
C THR A 41 -0.68 4.94 -6.28
N LEU A 42 -1.63 5.60 -6.93
CA LEU A 42 -2.01 5.35 -8.32
C LEU A 42 -1.38 6.36 -9.29
N ASP A 43 -0.47 7.23 -8.85
CA ASP A 43 0.30 8.08 -9.75
C ASP A 43 1.16 7.19 -10.68
N PRO A 44 1.04 7.32 -12.02
CA PRO A 44 1.80 6.51 -12.97
C PRO A 44 3.32 6.54 -12.77
N ARG A 45 3.86 7.59 -12.15
CA ARG A 45 5.30 7.71 -11.84
C ARG A 45 5.81 6.61 -10.89
N PHE A 46 4.93 6.00 -10.10
CA PHE A 46 5.28 4.94 -9.14
C PHE A 46 4.81 3.55 -9.58
N GLN A 47 4.32 3.42 -10.82
CA GLN A 47 3.82 2.16 -11.33
C GLN A 47 4.81 1.48 -12.26
N TYR A 48 4.95 0.16 -12.07
CA TYR A 48 5.61 -0.73 -13.01
C TYR A 48 4.58 -1.76 -13.48
N ILE A 49 4.33 -1.82 -14.79
CA ILE A 49 3.45 -2.79 -15.42
C ILE A 49 4.33 -3.76 -16.22
N HIS A 50 4.29 -5.03 -15.83
CA HIS A 50 5.06 -6.07 -16.49
C HIS A 50 4.20 -6.78 -17.54
N ASP A 51 4.60 -6.65 -18.80
CA ASP A 51 4.02 -7.40 -19.92
C ASP A 51 4.67 -8.79 -20.02
N TRP A 52 4.06 -9.77 -19.36
CA TRP A 52 4.62 -11.10 -19.16
C TRP A 52 4.88 -11.84 -20.48
N GLN A 53 6.10 -12.35 -20.62
CA GLN A 53 6.46 -13.34 -21.62
C GLN A 53 6.75 -14.70 -20.96
N ASN A 54 6.69 -15.77 -21.77
CA ASN A 54 7.05 -17.10 -21.27
C ASN A 54 8.51 -17.10 -20.78
N ASN A 55 8.71 -17.68 -19.60
CA ASN A 55 9.98 -17.77 -18.88
C ASN A 55 10.47 -16.47 -18.24
N ASP A 56 9.67 -15.40 -18.23
CA ASP A 56 9.99 -14.22 -17.42
C ASP A 56 9.97 -14.54 -15.92
N MET A 57 10.84 -13.88 -15.19
CA MET A 57 10.87 -13.91 -13.73
C MET A 57 10.92 -12.49 -13.20
N VAL A 58 9.99 -12.17 -12.31
CA VAL A 58 9.96 -10.89 -11.58
C VAL A 58 10.22 -11.16 -10.11
N LEU A 59 11.13 -10.38 -9.54
CA LEU A 59 11.38 -10.31 -8.10
C LEU A 59 11.00 -8.91 -7.62
N TRP A 60 10.24 -8.81 -6.53
CA TRP A 60 9.91 -7.53 -5.91
C TRP A 60 10.12 -7.57 -4.39
N ASP A 61 10.46 -6.43 -3.79
CA ASP A 61 10.51 -6.28 -2.33
C ASP A 61 9.11 -6.02 -1.79
N ASN A 62 8.50 -7.07 -1.24
CA ASN A 62 7.15 -7.02 -0.69
C ASN A 62 6.97 -6.05 0.49
N ARG A 63 8.04 -5.44 1.02
CA ARG A 63 7.95 -4.38 2.04
C ARG A 63 7.71 -2.99 1.46
N ARG A 64 7.99 -2.78 0.18
CA ARG A 64 8.04 -1.45 -0.45
C ARG A 64 7.11 -1.31 -1.65
N THR A 65 6.44 -2.40 -2.04
CA THR A 65 5.58 -2.43 -3.22
C THR A 65 4.20 -2.97 -2.87
N MET A 66 3.16 -2.35 -3.42
CA MET A 66 1.87 -2.99 -3.61
C MET A 66 1.84 -3.65 -5.00
N HIS A 67 1.04 -4.70 -5.18
CA HIS A 67 0.92 -5.38 -6.47
C HIS A 67 -0.52 -5.81 -6.74
N MET A 68 -0.86 -5.86 -8.02
CA MET A 68 -2.15 -6.32 -8.52
C MET A 68 -1.93 -7.15 -9.78
N ALA A 69 -2.66 -8.26 -9.91
CA ALA A 69 -2.76 -8.98 -11.17
C ALA A 69 -3.91 -8.41 -11.99
N PHE A 70 -3.63 -7.91 -13.20
CA PHE A 70 -4.67 -7.59 -14.16
C PHE A 70 -5.38 -8.88 -14.63
N GLY A 71 -6.64 -8.72 -15.07
CA GLY A 71 -7.34 -9.78 -15.79
C GLY A 71 -6.60 -10.17 -17.07
N HIS A 72 -6.87 -11.37 -17.57
CA HIS A 72 -6.40 -11.84 -18.87
C HIS A 72 -7.62 -12.31 -19.71
N PRO A 73 -7.48 -12.40 -21.04
CA PRO A 73 -8.54 -12.96 -21.88
C PRO A 73 -9.01 -14.33 -21.38
N VAL A 74 -10.33 -14.56 -21.38
CA VAL A 74 -10.96 -15.75 -20.78
C VAL A 74 -10.65 -17.05 -21.52
N ASP A 75 -10.26 -16.95 -22.78
CA ASP A 75 -9.85 -18.05 -23.65
C ASP A 75 -8.36 -18.40 -23.50
N GLN A 76 -7.61 -17.62 -22.73
CA GLN A 76 -6.19 -17.87 -22.46
C GLN A 76 -5.97 -18.49 -21.09
N ILE A 77 -5.04 -19.44 -21.03
CA ILE A 77 -4.57 -20.04 -19.78
C ILE A 77 -3.29 -19.35 -19.37
N ARG A 78 -3.28 -18.77 -18.16
CA ARG A 78 -2.10 -18.16 -17.56
C ARG A 78 -1.68 -18.93 -16.31
N ILE A 79 -0.49 -19.51 -16.34
CA ILE A 79 0.10 -20.24 -15.20
C ILE A 79 1.30 -19.45 -14.70
N VAL A 80 1.34 -19.16 -13.41
CA VAL A 80 2.44 -18.45 -12.75
C VAL A 80 2.88 -19.25 -11.53
N HIS A 81 4.18 -19.49 -11.41
CA HIS A 81 4.77 -20.07 -10.21
C HIS A 81 5.29 -18.95 -9.31
N ARG A 82 4.91 -18.98 -8.04
CA ARG A 82 5.37 -18.00 -7.05
C ARG A 82 6.01 -18.70 -5.87
N THR A 83 7.16 -18.19 -5.44
CA THR A 83 7.76 -18.49 -4.14
C THR A 83 7.99 -17.19 -3.38
N THR A 84 8.17 -17.28 -2.07
CA THR A 84 8.40 -16.13 -1.19
C THR A 84 9.64 -16.36 -0.35
N ILE A 85 10.55 -15.38 -0.34
CA ILE A 85 11.73 -15.40 0.52
C ILE A 85 11.33 -14.84 1.89
N LYS A 86 11.56 -15.63 2.95
CA LYS A 86 11.27 -15.20 4.32
C LYS A 86 12.16 -14.03 4.71
N GLY A 87 11.56 -13.00 5.29
CA GLY A 87 12.27 -11.87 5.88
C GLY A 87 13.04 -12.24 7.15
N THR A 88 14.17 -11.56 7.39
CA THR A 88 14.98 -11.71 8.61
C THR A 88 14.66 -10.70 9.71
N VAL A 89 13.96 -9.62 9.37
CA VAL A 89 13.64 -8.51 10.26
C VAL A 89 12.13 -8.41 10.46
N ALA A 90 11.71 -8.36 11.72
CA ALA A 90 10.35 -7.97 12.10
C ALA A 90 10.17 -6.48 11.83
N MET A 91 9.19 -6.13 11.00
CA MET A 91 8.89 -4.75 10.63
C MET A 91 7.57 -4.31 11.28
N GLY A 92 7.45 -3.01 11.55
CA GLY A 92 6.27 -2.41 12.15
C GLY A 92 6.48 -2.01 13.62
N ARG A 93 5.51 -1.27 14.16
CA ARG A 93 5.47 -0.92 15.58
C ARG A 93 4.57 -1.93 16.29
N ILE A 94 5.07 -2.58 17.33
CA ILE A 94 4.21 -3.33 18.25
C ILE A 94 3.42 -2.28 19.02
N ILE A 95 2.11 -2.22 18.77
CA ILE A 95 1.19 -1.47 19.62
C ILE A 95 0.93 -2.37 20.82
N ASP A 96 1.33 -1.94 22.02
CA ASP A 96 1.00 -2.64 23.25
C ASP A 96 -0.53 -2.57 23.43
N LEU A 97 -1.21 -3.69 23.18
CA LEU A 97 -2.66 -3.79 23.30
C LEU A 97 -3.13 -3.62 24.76
N ALA A 98 -2.22 -3.62 25.75
CA ALA A 98 -2.56 -3.23 27.12
C ALA A 98 -2.88 -1.74 27.26
N GLN A 99 -2.59 -0.91 26.25
CA GLN A 99 -2.91 0.53 26.20
C GLN A 99 -3.60 0.97 24.89
N GLY A 100 -4.00 0.04 24.03
CA GLY A 100 -4.70 0.33 22.77
C GLY A 100 -6.23 0.41 22.94
N PRO A 101 -6.96 1.10 22.05
CA PRO A 101 -8.42 1.04 22.06
C PRO A 101 -8.87 -0.41 21.80
N GLU A 102 -9.92 -0.87 22.49
CA GLU A 102 -10.54 -2.16 22.21
C GLU A 102 -11.01 -2.18 20.75
N ILE A 103 -10.28 -2.90 19.90
CA ILE A 103 -10.72 -3.22 18.54
C ILE A 103 -11.72 -4.37 18.64
N GLY A 104 -13.00 -4.03 18.59
CA GLY A 104 -14.11 -4.99 18.55
C GLY A 104 -13.96 -5.96 17.38
N ALA A 105 -14.29 -7.23 17.66
CA ALA A 105 -14.28 -8.35 16.73
C ALA A 105 -15.32 -8.22 15.60
#